data_AF-A0A935Z8N5-F1
#
_entry.id   AF-A0A935Z8N5-F1
#
_cell.length_a   1.000
_cell.length_b   1.000
_cell.length_c   1.000
_cell.angle_alpha   90.00
_cell.angle_beta   90.00
_cell.angle_gamma   90.00
#
_symmetry.space_group_name_H-M   'P 1'
#
loop_
_entity.id
_entity.type
_entity.pdbx_description
1 polymer ?
#
loop_
_entity_poly.entity_id
_entity_poly.type
_entity_poly.pdbx_seq_one_letter_code
_entity_poly.pdbx_strand_id
1 'polypeptide(L)'
;MSDNHDSKHAHDDGAVHAHVGSVPFYAGIFMGLLFLTALTVGQSYVDLGKLNLAAVVLIASLKASLVILFFMHIRHDHKFNGLMVVGCIAFIGVFFVYTFNDVGHRGEFDSDSSVWVNPRNGELAPGSMEPRKEEPAHAAAPAGEGAPAAGGAHH
;
A
#
# COMPACT_ATOMS: atom_id res chain seq x y z
N MET A 1 -29.76 -10.43 -82.58
CA MET A 1 -30.08 -9.72 -81.33
C MET A 1 -29.20 -10.34 -80.26
N SER A 2 -28.08 -9.69 -79.94
CA SER A 2 -27.13 -10.16 -78.93
C SER A 2 -27.30 -9.27 -77.70
N ASP A 3 -27.96 -9.79 -76.67
CA ASP A 3 -28.01 -9.11 -75.37
C ASP A 3 -26.99 -9.76 -74.45
N ASN A 4 -25.84 -9.10 -74.38
CA ASN A 4 -24.71 -9.40 -73.54
C ASN A 4 -25.00 -8.79 -72.15
N HIS A 5 -25.44 -9.62 -71.20
CA HIS A 5 -25.62 -9.19 -69.81
C HIS A 5 -24.24 -9.09 -69.13
N ASP A 6 -23.67 -7.89 -69.14
CA ASP A 6 -22.47 -7.50 -68.39
C ASP A 6 -22.85 -7.40 -66.90
N SER A 7 -22.70 -8.49 -66.14
CA SER A 7 -22.84 -8.47 -64.68
C SER A 7 -21.53 -7.99 -64.05
N LYS A 8 -21.28 -6.68 -64.15
CA LYS A 8 -20.33 -5.96 -63.29
C LYS A 8 -21.09 -5.33 -62.14
N HIS A 9 -21.16 -5.97 -60.98
CA HIS A 9 -21.43 -5.23 -59.74
C HIS A 9 -20.68 -5.83 -58.54
N ALA A 10 -19.80 -4.98 -58.02
CA ALA A 10 -19.36 -4.83 -56.63
C ALA A 10 -18.61 -6.00 -55.99
N HIS A 11 -17.27 -5.88 -56.03
CA HIS A 11 -16.44 -6.25 -54.89
C HIS A 11 -16.97 -5.49 -53.65
N ASP A 12 -17.74 -6.19 -52.83
CA ASP A 12 -18.04 -5.80 -51.46
C ASP A 12 -16.77 -6.05 -50.63
N ASP A 13 -15.88 -5.06 -50.66
CA ASP A 13 -14.71 -5.03 -49.81
C ASP A 13 -15.20 -4.85 -48.37
N GLY A 14 -15.36 -5.98 -47.66
CA GLY A 14 -15.71 -6.09 -46.25
C GLY A 14 -14.67 -5.50 -45.30
N ALA A 15 -14.06 -4.37 -45.66
CA ALA A 15 -13.27 -3.51 -44.80
C ALA A 15 -14.20 -2.82 -43.81
N VAL A 16 -14.66 -3.58 -42.82
CA VAL A 16 -15.12 -3.06 -41.55
C VAL A 16 -13.98 -2.27 -40.92
N HIS A 17 -13.87 -1.00 -41.27
CA HIS A 17 -13.00 -0.04 -40.60
C HIS A 17 -13.57 0.22 -39.20
N ALA A 18 -13.40 -0.76 -38.32
CA ALA A 18 -13.60 -0.63 -36.89
C ALA A 18 -12.54 0.36 -36.39
N HIS A 19 -12.91 1.64 -36.33
CA HIS A 19 -12.05 2.72 -35.83
C HIS A 19 -11.96 2.66 -34.29
N VAL A 20 -11.53 1.51 -33.75
CA VAL A 20 -11.31 1.25 -32.33
C VAL A 20 -9.98 1.90 -31.92
N GLY A 21 -9.98 3.23 -31.84
CA GLY A 21 -8.83 4.05 -31.44
C GLY A 21 -7.62 3.95 -32.37
N SER A 22 -6.86 5.04 -32.51
CA SER A 22 -5.64 4.97 -33.31
C SER A 22 -4.61 4.10 -32.57
N VAL A 23 -4.31 2.92 -33.12
CA VAL A 23 -3.20 2.05 -32.66
C VAL A 23 -1.93 2.83 -32.29
N PRO A 24 -1.46 3.84 -33.06
CA PRO A 24 -0.28 4.62 -32.65
C PRO A 24 -0.45 5.41 -31.34
N PHE A 25 -1.66 5.81 -30.97
CA PHE A 25 -1.90 6.51 -29.69
C PHE A 25 -1.67 5.59 -28.50
N TYR A 26 -2.25 4.39 -28.51
CA TYR A 26 -2.03 3.39 -27.46
C TYR A 26 -0.57 2.90 -27.42
N ALA A 27 0.09 2.80 -28.57
CA ALA A 27 1.52 2.50 -28.62
C ALA A 27 2.37 3.58 -27.94
N GLY A 28 2.04 4.87 -28.11
CA GLY A 28 2.71 5.96 -27.40
C GLY A 28 2.56 5.87 -25.87
N ILE A 29 1.36 5.55 -25.38
CA ILE A 29 1.11 5.36 -23.95
C ILE A 29 1.86 4.14 -23.42
N PHE A 30 1.89 3.04 -24.17
CA PHE A 30 2.65 1.85 -23.84
C PHE A 30 4.15 2.14 -23.70
N MET A 31 4.72 2.92 -24.63
CA MET A 31 6.12 3.37 -24.52
C MET A 31 6.35 4.25 -23.29
N GLY A 32 5.38 5.11 -22.94
CA GLY A 32 5.40 5.87 -21.69
C GLY A 32 5.42 4.95 -20.45
N LEU A 33 4.60 3.89 -20.43
CA LEU A 33 4.60 2.91 -19.35
C LEU A 33 5.92 2.13 -19.24
N LEU A 34 6.54 1.77 -20.37
CA LEU A 34 7.86 1.15 -20.39
C LEU A 34 8.93 2.10 -19.82
N PHE A 35 8.89 3.38 -20.22
CA PHE A 35 9.78 4.39 -19.67
C PHE A 35 9.62 4.55 -18.15
N LEU A 36 8.38 4.67 -17.66
CA LEU A 36 8.12 4.75 -16.21
C LEU A 36 8.58 3.48 -15.49
N THR A 37 8.47 2.31 -16.12
CA THR A 37 8.95 1.04 -15.56
C THR A 37 10.48 1.02 -15.46
N ALA A 38 11.17 1.47 -16.51
CA ALA A 38 12.61 1.64 -16.48
C ALA A 38 13.04 2.64 -15.41
N LEU A 39 12.28 3.72 -15.18
CA LEU A 39 12.52 4.65 -14.08
C LEU A 39 12.32 4.00 -12.70
N THR A 40 11.32 3.14 -12.51
CA THR A 40 11.15 2.39 -11.25
C THR A 40 12.32 1.46 -10.99
N VAL A 41 12.80 0.75 -12.01
CA VAL A 41 13.99 -0.11 -11.91
C VAL A 41 15.25 0.74 -11.69
N GLY A 42 15.38 1.88 -12.37
CA GLY A 42 16.48 2.81 -12.15
C GLY A 42 16.51 3.35 -10.73
N GLN A 43 15.33 3.70 -10.21
CA GLN A 43 15.18 4.21 -8.85
C GLN A 43 15.57 3.16 -7.80
N SER A 44 15.35 1.86 -8.04
CA SER A 44 15.78 0.83 -7.09
C SER A 44 17.31 0.74 -6.92
N TYR A 45 18.09 1.28 -7.86
CA TYR A 45 19.55 1.39 -7.75
C TYR A 45 20.02 2.68 -7.06
N VAL A 46 19.14 3.67 -6.87
CA VAL A 46 19.49 4.96 -6.28
C VAL A 46 18.89 5.06 -4.88
N ASP A 47 19.76 5.11 -3.87
CA ASP A 47 19.30 5.28 -2.50
C ASP A 47 19.18 6.76 -2.12
N LEU A 48 17.95 7.26 -2.13
CA LEU A 48 17.58 8.61 -1.72
C LEU A 48 17.33 8.69 -0.18
N GLY A 49 17.64 7.62 0.56
CA GLY A 49 17.39 7.52 2.00
C GLY A 49 15.90 7.64 2.31
N LYS A 50 15.54 8.63 3.15
CA LYS A 50 14.15 8.84 3.60
C LYS A 50 13.17 9.17 2.46
N LEU A 51 13.67 9.72 1.35
CA LEU A 51 12.85 10.08 0.19
C LEU A 51 12.65 8.92 -0.78
N ASN A 52 13.34 7.79 -0.58
CA ASN A 52 13.25 6.61 -1.45
C ASN A 52 11.80 6.14 -1.58
N LEU A 53 11.13 5.92 -0.44
CA LEU A 53 9.73 5.49 -0.41
C LEU A 53 8.79 6.48 -1.12
N ALA A 54 8.97 7.78 -0.86
CA ALA A 54 8.15 8.82 -1.51
C ALA A 54 8.34 8.81 -3.03
N ALA A 55 9.58 8.64 -3.51
CA ALA A 55 9.88 8.55 -4.94
C ALA A 55 9.29 7.28 -5.58
N VAL A 56 9.45 6.11 -4.95
CA VAL A 56 8.88 4.83 -5.42
C VAL A 56 7.36 4.96 -5.60
N VAL A 57 6.68 5.44 -4.55
CA VAL A 57 5.22 5.57 -4.54
C VAL A 57 4.76 6.57 -5.61
N LEU A 58 5.44 7.71 -5.75
CA LEU A 58 5.10 8.71 -6.77
C LEU A 58 5.19 8.14 -8.19
N ILE A 59 6.30 7.45 -8.52
CA ILE A 59 6.47 6.85 -9.84
C ILE A 59 5.41 5.77 -10.07
N ALA A 60 5.14 4.94 -9.06
CA ALA A 60 4.10 3.91 -9.13
C ALA A 60 2.70 4.53 -9.34
N SER A 61 2.36 5.62 -8.66
CA SER A 61 1.09 6.33 -8.82
C SER A 61 0.93 6.94 -10.21
N LEU A 62 1.99 7.51 -10.78
CA LEU A 62 1.97 8.01 -12.16
C LEU A 62 1.72 6.88 -13.17
N LYS A 63 2.39 5.74 -12.99
CA LYS A 63 2.18 4.54 -13.81
C LYS A 63 0.73 4.05 -13.72
N ALA A 64 0.21 3.91 -12.51
CA ALA A 64 -1.17 3.48 -12.28
C ALA A 64 -2.18 4.46 -12.91
N SER A 65 -1.93 5.77 -12.81
CA SER A 65 -2.80 6.79 -13.41
C SER A 65 -2.89 6.66 -14.94
N LEU A 66 -1.76 6.45 -15.63
CA LEU A 66 -1.76 6.19 -17.08
C LEU A 66 -2.57 4.94 -17.43
N VAL A 67 -2.39 3.85 -16.68
CA VAL A 67 -3.12 2.60 -16.91
C VAL A 67 -4.63 2.81 -16.74
N ILE A 68 -5.04 3.45 -15.65
CA ILE A 68 -6.46 3.70 -15.35
C ILE A 68 -7.09 4.62 -16.41
N LEU A 69 -6.43 5.72 -16.75
CA LEU A 69 -6.99 6.71 -17.68
C LEU A 69 -7.15 6.16 -19.10
N PHE A 70 -6.18 5.37 -19.57
CA PHE A 70 -6.09 4.97 -20.97
C PHE A 70 -6.39 3.50 -21.23
N PHE A 71 -5.88 2.56 -20.43
CA PHE A 71 -6.09 1.13 -20.66
C PHE A 71 -7.40 0.62 -20.02
N MET A 72 -7.86 1.24 -18.94
CA MET A 72 -9.21 0.96 -18.40
C MET A 72 -10.30 1.81 -19.05
N HIS A 73 -9.96 2.53 -20.13
CA HIS A 73 -10.87 3.35 -20.94
C HIS A 73 -11.68 4.42 -20.17
N ILE A 74 -11.34 4.73 -18.91
CA ILE A 74 -12.04 5.72 -18.06
C ILE A 74 -12.32 7.04 -18.78
N ARG A 75 -11.40 7.50 -19.64
CA ARG A 75 -11.58 8.75 -20.40
C ARG A 75 -12.74 8.69 -21.40
N HIS A 76 -13.04 7.53 -21.97
CA HIS A 76 -14.03 7.33 -23.03
C HIS A 76 -15.23 6.48 -22.60
N ASP A 77 -15.16 5.86 -21.42
CA ASP A 77 -16.17 4.95 -20.88
C ASP A 77 -17.19 5.69 -20.00
N HIS A 78 -18.22 4.98 -19.54
CA HIS A 78 -19.27 5.51 -18.68
C HIS A 78 -18.73 6.05 -17.36
N LYS A 79 -19.27 7.18 -16.91
CA LYS A 79 -18.94 7.86 -15.64
C LYS A 79 -19.02 6.93 -14.41
N PHE A 80 -19.78 5.84 -14.50
CA PHE A 80 -19.88 4.82 -13.46
C PHE A 80 -18.55 4.10 -13.18
N ASN A 81 -17.78 3.77 -14.22
CA ASN A 81 -16.44 3.18 -14.06
C ASN A 81 -15.49 4.17 -13.34
N GLY A 82 -15.58 5.46 -13.70
CA GLY A 82 -14.90 6.55 -13.00
C GLY A 82 -15.22 6.61 -11.52
N LEU A 83 -16.51 6.50 -11.17
CA LEU A 83 -16.95 6.51 -9.77
C LEU A 83 -16.42 5.30 -9.00
N MET A 84 -16.40 4.12 -9.61
CA MET A 84 -15.84 2.92 -8.99
C MET A 84 -14.35 3.04 -8.72
N VAL A 85 -13.58 3.57 -9.67
CA VAL A 85 -12.14 3.84 -9.48
C VAL A 85 -11.90 4.83 -8.35
N VAL A 86 -12.66 5.93 -8.31
CA VAL A 86 -12.56 6.93 -7.23
C VAL A 86 -12.90 6.28 -5.88
N GLY A 87 -13.95 5.44 -5.84
CA GLY A 87 -14.29 4.65 -4.66
C GLY A 87 -13.13 3.77 -4.20
N CYS A 88 -12.54 2.99 -5.11
CA CYS A 88 -11.38 2.14 -4.80
C CYS A 88 -10.18 2.95 -4.27
N ILE A 89 -9.85 4.08 -4.89
CA ILE A 89 -8.76 4.96 -4.44
C ILE A 89 -9.07 5.54 -3.06
N ALA A 90 -10.31 5.94 -2.80
CA ALA A 90 -10.73 6.44 -1.49
C ALA A 90 -10.58 5.36 -0.41
N PHE A 91 -11.03 4.13 -0.67
CA PHE A 91 -10.85 3.00 0.25
C PHE A 91 -9.38 2.66 0.49
N ILE A 92 -8.55 2.62 -0.56
CA ILE A 92 -7.09 2.43 -0.42
C ILE A 92 -6.50 3.54 0.45
N GLY A 93 -6.90 4.79 0.25
CA GLY A 93 -6.46 5.93 1.05
C GLY A 93 -6.80 5.77 2.53
N VAL A 94 -8.02 5.33 2.85
CA VAL A 94 -8.44 5.03 4.23
C VAL A 94 -7.57 3.93 4.84
N PHE A 95 -7.33 2.83 4.12
CA PHE A 95 -6.46 1.76 4.62
C PHE A 95 -5.03 2.25 4.83
N PHE A 96 -4.48 3.07 3.93
CA PHE A 96 -3.13 3.61 4.08
C PHE A 96 -3.04 4.48 5.34
N VAL A 97 -4.00 5.39 5.56
CA VAL A 97 -4.04 6.22 6.77
C VAL A 97 -4.10 5.34 8.02
N TYR A 98 -4.97 4.32 8.02
CA TYR A 98 -5.08 3.39 9.13
C TYR A 98 -3.79 2.59 9.37
N THR A 99 -3.16 2.07 8.32
CA THR A 99 -1.89 1.35 8.41
C THR A 99 -0.77 2.23 8.92
N PHE A 100 -0.65 3.48 8.43
CA PHE A 100 0.36 4.41 8.95
C PHE A 100 0.10 4.78 10.40
N ASN A 101 -1.17 4.94 10.79
CA ASN A 101 -1.54 5.18 12.18
C ASN A 101 -1.18 3.98 13.07
N ASP A 102 -1.55 2.76 12.66
CA ASP A 102 -1.22 1.52 13.36
C ASP A 102 0.29 1.33 13.50
N VAL A 103 1.06 1.40 12.42
CA VAL A 103 2.52 1.26 12.47
C VAL A 103 3.16 2.35 13.34
N GLY A 104 2.62 3.57 13.34
CA GLY A 104 3.13 4.66 14.16
C GLY A 104 2.90 4.50 15.66
N HIS A 105 1.81 3.83 16.06
CA HIS A 105 1.43 3.68 17.48
C HIS A 105 1.61 2.26 18.03
N ARG A 106 1.82 1.25 17.18
CA ARG A 106 1.94 -0.16 17.60
C ARG A 106 3.03 -0.36 18.65
N GLY A 107 4.15 0.35 18.55
CA GLY A 107 5.24 0.25 19.52
C GLY A 107 4.89 0.75 20.93
N GLU A 108 3.81 1.53 21.10
CA GLU A 108 3.32 1.99 22.40
C GLU A 108 2.42 0.96 23.09
N PHE A 109 1.66 0.19 22.31
CA PHE A 109 0.73 -0.82 22.83
C PHE A 109 1.34 -2.22 22.95
N ASP A 110 2.44 -2.47 22.24
CA ASP A 110 3.01 -3.80 21.99
C ASP A 110 4.43 -3.93 22.60
N SER A 111 4.65 -3.41 23.81
CA SER A 111 5.96 -3.52 24.49
C SER A 111 6.27 -4.93 24.98
N ASP A 112 5.22 -5.71 25.29
CA ASP A 112 5.34 -7.00 26.00
C ASP A 112 4.91 -8.20 25.14
N SER A 113 4.41 -7.97 23.93
CA SER A 113 3.94 -9.02 23.01
C SER A 113 5.05 -9.88 22.41
N SER A 114 6.28 -9.36 22.41
CA SER A 114 7.49 -10.11 22.04
C SER A 114 8.01 -10.96 23.20
N VAL A 115 7.38 -10.86 24.38
CA VAL A 115 7.70 -11.61 25.60
C VAL A 115 6.75 -12.80 25.70
N TRP A 116 7.15 -13.91 25.10
CA TRP A 116 6.40 -15.16 25.21
C TRP A 116 6.76 -15.86 26.52
N VAL A 117 5.83 -15.93 27.47
CA VAL A 117 6.01 -16.68 28.72
C VAL A 117 5.38 -18.06 28.57
N ASN A 118 6.12 -19.11 28.88
CA ASN A 118 5.61 -20.47 28.81
C ASN A 118 4.56 -20.71 29.93
N PRO A 119 3.30 -21.05 29.60
CA PRO A 119 2.22 -21.18 30.58
C PRO A 119 2.41 -22.30 31.62
N ARG A 120 3.35 -23.24 31.40
CA ARG A 120 3.55 -24.41 32.27
C ARG A 120 4.52 -24.17 33.42
N ASN A 121 5.53 -23.33 33.20
CA ASN A 121 6.65 -23.10 34.11
C ASN A 121 6.91 -21.62 34.38
N GLY A 122 6.22 -20.70 33.70
CA GLY A 122 6.39 -19.26 33.88
C GLY A 122 7.73 -18.72 33.38
N GLU A 123 8.51 -19.55 32.68
CA GLU A 123 9.80 -19.17 32.13
C GLU A 123 9.61 -18.46 30.78
N LEU A 124 10.48 -17.50 30.50
CA LEU A 124 10.60 -16.84 29.22
C LEU A 124 10.91 -17.87 28.13
N ALA A 125 10.13 -17.88 27.05
CA ALA A 125 10.32 -18.82 25.95
C ALA A 125 11.68 -18.56 25.28
N PRO A 126 12.42 -19.61 24.88
CA PRO A 126 13.70 -19.42 24.21
C PRO A 126 13.54 -18.53 22.96
N GLY A 127 14.14 -17.33 22.99
CA GLY A 127 14.04 -16.32 21.92
C GLY A 127 13.11 -15.14 22.21
N SER A 128 12.45 -15.06 23.37
CA SER A 128 11.75 -13.86 23.82
C SER A 128 12.74 -12.76 24.21
N MET A 129 12.40 -11.50 23.94
CA MET A 129 13.16 -10.37 24.47
C MET A 129 12.98 -10.31 25.99
N GLU A 130 14.00 -9.87 26.73
CA GLU A 130 13.89 -9.61 28.16
C GLU A 130 12.82 -8.53 28.40
N PRO A 131 11.83 -8.74 29.28
CA PRO A 131 10.84 -7.73 29.59
C PRO A 131 11.55 -6.49 30.12
N ARG A 132 11.12 -5.31 29.66
CA ARG A 132 11.60 -4.05 30.23
C ARG A 132 11.28 -4.07 31.72
N LYS A 133 12.30 -3.95 32.56
CA LYS A 133 12.11 -3.66 33.99
C LYS A 133 11.45 -2.30 34.09
N GLU A 134 10.13 -2.29 34.23
CA GLU A 134 9.40 -1.10 34.62
C GLU A 134 9.89 -0.68 36.00
N GLU A 135 10.61 0.43 36.08
CA GLU A 135 10.70 1.17 37.33
C GLU A 135 9.28 1.72 37.59
N PRO A 136 8.67 1.42 38.74
CA PRO A 136 7.23 1.59 38.90
C PRO A 136 6.87 3.08 38.87
N ALA A 137 6.32 3.55 37.75
CA ALA A 137 5.66 4.85 37.62
C ALA A 137 4.31 4.90 38.36
N HIS A 138 4.10 4.00 39.33
CA HIS A 138 2.98 4.04 40.26
C HIS A 138 3.43 3.83 41.71
N ALA A 139 4.54 4.45 42.10
CA ALA A 139 4.75 4.82 43.51
C ALA A 139 4.02 6.13 43.80
N ALA A 140 2.68 6.06 43.89
CA ALA A 140 1.92 7.10 44.55
C ALA A 140 2.33 7.14 46.04
N ALA A 141 2.63 8.34 46.50
CA ALA A 141 3.25 8.72 47.77
C ALA A 141 2.59 8.13 49.04
N PRO A 142 3.31 8.11 50.19
CA PRO A 142 3.00 7.27 51.33
C PRO A 142 1.88 7.87 52.20
N ALA A 143 0.97 7.00 52.65
CA ALA A 143 0.01 7.33 53.70
C ALA A 143 0.18 6.34 54.85
N GLY A 144 0.40 6.85 56.07
CA GLY A 144 0.17 6.10 57.29
C GLY A 144 1.34 6.01 58.26
N GLU A 145 1.49 7.07 59.04
CA GLU A 145 2.22 7.18 60.31
C GLU A 145 1.84 6.08 61.32
N GLY A 146 2.81 5.52 62.05
CA GLY A 146 2.57 4.61 63.19
C GLY A 146 3.78 3.78 63.66
N ALA A 147 4.60 4.38 64.53
CA ALA A 147 5.83 3.90 65.20
C ALA A 147 5.70 2.63 66.11
N PRO A 148 6.73 2.18 66.88
CA PRO A 148 8.13 1.86 66.55
C PRO A 148 8.66 0.53 67.18
N ALA A 149 9.87 0.16 66.74
CA ALA A 149 11.00 -0.41 67.48
C ALA A 149 10.91 -1.79 68.19
N ALA A 150 11.63 -2.75 67.60
CA ALA A 150 12.15 -3.93 68.27
C ALA A 150 13.20 -3.55 69.33
N GLY A 151 13.10 -4.17 70.51
CA GLY A 151 14.08 -4.07 71.58
C GLY A 151 15.37 -4.82 71.26
N GLY A 152 16.50 -4.18 71.56
CA GLY A 152 17.81 -4.80 71.66
C GLY A 152 18.52 -4.27 72.90
N ALA A 153 18.84 -5.16 73.84
CA ALA A 153 19.78 -4.90 74.92
C ALA A 153 20.44 -6.22 75.34
N HIS A 154 21.67 -6.44 74.87
CA HIS A 154 22.63 -7.36 75.47
C HIS A 154 23.67 -6.50 76.19
N HIS A 155 23.69 -6.59 77.51
CA HIS A 155 24.90 -6.49 78.34
C HIS A 155 24.67 -7.14 79.70
#